data_AF-A0A959RLE3-F1
#
_entry.id   AF-A0A959RLE3-F1
#
_cell.length_a   1.000
_cell.length_b   1.000
_cell.length_c   1.000
_cell.angle_alpha   90.00
_cell.angle_beta   90.00
_cell.angle_gamma   90.00
#
_symmetry.space_group_name_H-M   'P 1'
#
loop_
_entity.id
_entity.type
_entity.pdbx_description
1 polymer ?
#
loop_
_entity_poly.entity_id
_entity_poly.type
_entity_poly.pdbx_seq_one_letter_code
_entity_poly.pdbx_strand_id
1 'polypeptide(L)' 'MEMNRRKRFSLNSNWKFALHTHLVKNDLNTGVNLKPGKYFPAEVPGTIHTDLYKNKIIEDPFYSDNEL' A
#
# COMPACT_ATOMS: atom_id res chain seq x y z
N MET A 1 23.18 -34.30 19.12
CA MET A 1 23.14 -32.84 19.39
C MET A 1 21.88 -32.29 18.75
N GLU A 2 20.87 -32.02 19.57
CA GLU A 2 19.57 -31.54 19.08
C GLU A 2 19.63 -30.01 18.98
N MET A 3 19.56 -29.50 17.76
CA MET A 3 19.75 -28.09 17.47
C MET A 3 18.48 -27.33 17.87
N ASN A 4 18.54 -26.59 18.98
CA ASN A 4 17.44 -25.78 19.50
C ASN A 4 17.05 -24.68 18.48
N ARG A 5 16.14 -25.00 17.56
CA ARG A 5 15.65 -24.08 16.53
C ARG A 5 14.58 -23.17 17.14
N ARG A 6 14.91 -21.89 17.31
CA ARG A 6 13.94 -20.84 17.67
C ARG A 6 12.80 -20.82 16.64
N LYS A 7 11.55 -20.78 17.11
CA LYS A 7 10.38 -20.63 16.24
C LYS A 7 10.49 -19.30 15.49
N ARG A 8 10.36 -19.33 14.17
CA ARG A 8 10.33 -18.14 13.30
C ARG A 8 8.95 -18.07 12.65
N PHE A 9 8.35 -16.89 12.69
CA PHE A 9 7.07 -16.61 12.04
C PHE A 9 7.30 -15.59 10.93
N SER A 10 6.75 -15.85 9.76
CA SER A 10 6.76 -14.91 8.65
C SER A 10 5.52 -14.03 8.73
N LEU A 11 5.71 -12.72 8.77
CA LEU A 11 4.63 -11.72 8.80
C LEU A 11 4.59 -10.98 7.47
N ASN A 12 4.45 -11.71 6.36
CA ASN A 12 4.57 -11.16 5.01
C ASN A 12 3.31 -11.36 4.15
N SER A 13 2.20 -11.81 4.73
CA SER A 13 0.96 -12.11 4.01
C SER A 13 -0.23 -11.35 4.59
N ASN A 14 -1.24 -11.12 3.75
CA ASN A 14 -2.52 -10.49 4.12
C ASN A 14 -2.41 -9.07 4.70
N TRP A 15 -1.33 -8.36 4.38
CA TRP A 15 -1.21 -6.96 4.74
C TRP A 15 -2.22 -6.12 3.97
N LYS A 16 -2.70 -5.06 4.63
CA LYS A 16 -3.59 -4.06 4.05
C LYS A 16 -3.10 -2.68 4.44
N PHE A 17 -3.30 -1.72 3.56
CA PHE A 17 -3.04 -0.31 3.83
C PHE A 17 -4.30 0.53 3.60
N ALA A 18 -4.38 1.67 4.27
CA ALA A 18 -5.46 2.64 4.08
C ALA A 18 -4.91 4.04 4.33
N LEU A 19 -5.49 5.02 3.64
CA LEU A 19 -5.24 6.42 3.93
C LEU A 19 -5.90 6.79 5.26
N HIS A 20 -5.18 7.51 6.12
CA HIS A 20 -5.65 7.88 7.45
C HIS A 20 -6.88 8.80 7.39
N THR A 21 -7.85 8.53 8.27
CA THR A 21 -9.20 9.15 8.25
C THR A 21 -9.20 10.61 8.65
N HIS A 22 -8.19 11.10 9.36
CA HIS A 22 -8.13 12.53 9.73
C HIS A 22 -7.83 13.47 8.53
N LEU A 23 -7.58 12.90 7.34
CA LEU A 23 -7.44 13.63 6.07
C LEU A 23 -8.80 13.89 5.36
N VAL A 24 -9.93 13.58 6.01
CA VAL A 24 -11.31 13.81 5.50
C VAL A 24 -11.69 15.30 5.40
N LYS A 25 -10.76 16.23 5.65
CA LYS A 25 -11.00 17.66 5.38
C LYS A 25 -11.05 17.85 3.87
N ASN A 26 -12.26 17.83 3.30
CA ASN A 26 -12.83 18.46 2.09
C ASN A 26 -11.97 18.86 0.86
N ASP A 27 -10.65 18.64 0.83
CA ASP A 27 -9.71 19.32 -0.06
C ASP A 27 -8.84 18.36 -0.90
N LEU A 28 -8.95 17.03 -0.72
CA LEU A 28 -8.25 16.09 -1.61
C LEU A 28 -9.01 15.95 -2.94
N ASN A 29 -8.94 16.97 -3.79
CA ASN A 29 -9.28 16.86 -5.20
C ASN A 29 -8.13 16.16 -5.95
N THR A 30 -7.85 14.90 -5.58
CA THR A 30 -6.65 14.19 -6.03
C THR A 30 -6.79 13.54 -7.40
N GLY A 31 -7.93 13.68 -8.08
CA GLY A 31 -8.20 13.03 -9.37
C GLY A 31 -8.23 11.50 -9.34
N VAL A 32 -7.84 10.88 -8.21
CA VAL A 32 -7.69 9.44 -8.03
C VAL A 32 -8.75 8.87 -7.08
N ASN A 33 -9.11 7.59 -7.29
CA ASN A 33 -10.12 6.89 -6.47
C ASN A 33 -9.54 6.38 -5.13
N LEU A 34 -8.86 7.26 -4.39
CA LEU A 34 -8.30 6.98 -3.07
C LEU A 34 -9.17 7.65 -2.00
N LYS A 35 -10.04 6.86 -1.35
CA LYS A 35 -10.89 7.35 -0.27
C LYS A 35 -10.25 7.05 1.10
N PRO A 36 -10.17 8.03 2.02
CA PRO A 36 -9.77 7.77 3.40
C PRO A 36 -10.61 6.66 4.03
N GLY A 37 -9.98 5.81 4.84
CA GLY A 37 -10.65 4.69 5.52
C GLY A 37 -10.96 3.47 4.63
N LYS A 38 -10.71 3.52 3.32
CA LYS A 38 -10.79 2.33 2.46
C LYS A 38 -9.49 1.52 2.56
N TYR A 39 -9.61 0.24 2.87
CA TYR A 39 -8.49 -0.69 2.93
C TYR A 39 -8.21 -1.35 1.57
N PHE A 40 -6.94 -1.46 1.24
CA PHE A 40 -6.43 -2.10 0.02
C PHE A 40 -5.37 -3.14 0.37
N PRO A 41 -5.21 -4.22 -0.41
CA PRO A 41 -4.14 -5.20 -0.20
C PRO A 41 -2.75 -4.56 -0.38
N ALA A 42 -1.80 -4.94 0.48
CA ALA A 42 -0.40 -4.52 0.45
C ALA A 42 0.53 -5.75 0.36
N GLU A 43 1.66 -5.58 -0.32
CA GLU A 43 2.71 -6.60 -0.39
C GLU A 43 3.87 -6.29 0.54
N VAL A 44 4.33 -7.29 1.30
CA VAL A 44 5.50 -7.20 2.18
C VAL A 44 6.46 -8.33 1.81
N PRO A 45 7.73 -8.07 1.44
CA PRO A 45 8.35 -6.75 1.32
C PRO A 45 7.83 -5.97 0.09
N GLY A 46 7.63 -4.67 0.25
CA GLY A 46 7.09 -3.80 -0.80
C GLY A 46 7.02 -2.34 -0.35
N THR A 47 6.41 -1.49 -1.18
CA THR A 47 6.21 -0.06 -0.89
C THR A 47 4.77 0.35 -1.19
N ILE A 48 4.30 1.40 -0.51
CA ILE A 48 2.95 1.94 -0.74
C ILE A 48 2.78 2.40 -2.19
N HIS A 49 3.79 3.01 -2.84
CA HIS A 49 3.68 3.44 -4.25
C HIS A 49 3.41 2.26 -5.19
N THR A 50 4.12 1.15 -5.02
CA THR A 50 3.88 -0.05 -5.82
C THR A 50 2.51 -0.68 -5.53
N ASP A 51 2.01 -0.56 -4.30
CA ASP A 51 0.68 -1.03 -3.94
C ASP A 51 -0.41 -0.13 -4.52
N LEU A 52 -0.20 1.19 -4.60
CA LEU A 52 -1.11 2.12 -5.27
C LEU A 52 -1.24 1.77 -6.76
N TYR A 53 -0.12 1.53 -7.45
CA TYR A 53 -0.09 1.10 -8.85
C TYR A 53 -0.78 -0.26 -9.05
N LYS A 54 -0.46 -1.27 -8.24
CA LYS A 54 -1.09 -2.61 -8.30
C LYS A 54 -2.60 -2.57 -8.07
N ASN A 55 -3.05 -1.70 -7.17
CA ASN A 55 -4.48 -1.47 -6.92
C ASN A 55 -5.14 -0.52 -7.94
N LYS A 56 -4.41 -0.08 -8.98
CA LYS A 56 -4.87 0.82 -10.05
C LYS A 56 -5.43 2.14 -9.51
N ILE A 57 -4.81 2.64 -8.43
CA ILE A 57 -5.14 3.93 -7.82
C ILE A 57 -4.40 5.05 -8.55
N ILE A 58 -3.18 4.77 -9.00
CA ILE A 58 -2.36 5.64 -9.84
C ILE A 58 -2.02 4.91 -11.14
N GLU A 59 -1.70 5.67 -12.18
CA GLU A 59 -1.21 5.14 -13.45
C GLU A 59 0.26 4.72 -13.33
N ASP A 60 0.83 4.18 -14.42
CA ASP A 60 2.26 3.82 -14.43
C ASP A 60 3.11 5.07 -14.27
N PRO A 61 3.87 5.22 -13.17
CA PRO A 61 4.68 6.41 -12.92
C PRO A 61 5.85 6.54 -13.90
N PHE A 62 6.27 5.46 -14.58
CA PHE A 62 7.36 5.50 -15.56
C PHE A 62 6.89 5.83 -16.99
N TYR A 63 5.59 6.02 -17.19
CA TYR A 63 5.02 6.37 -18.48
C TYR A 63 4.78 7.88 -18.60
N SER A 64 5.34 8.49 -19.64
CA SER A 64 5.14 9.91 -19.95
C SER A 64 5.50 10.84 -18.78
N ASP A 65 4.52 11.62 -18.31
CA ASP A 65 4.57 12.65 -17.28
C ASP A 65 3.77 12.24 -16.03
N ASN A 66 3.42 10.95 -15.89
CA ASN A 66 2.61 10.44 -14.79
C ASN A 66 3.30 10.48 -13.40
N GLU A 67 4.57 10.86 -13.33
CA GLU A 67 5.28 11.11 -12.08
C GLU A 67 5.04 12.53 -11.53
N LEU A 68 4.70 13.49 -12.40
CA LEU A 68 4.53 14.92 -12.06
C LEU A 68 3.19 15.22 -11.37
#